data_AF-A0A4Q4CKR8-F1
#
_entry.id   AF-A0A4Q4CKR8-F1
#
_cell.length_a   1.000
_cell.length_b   1.000
_cell.length_c   1.000
_cell.angle_alpha   90.00
_cell.angle_beta   90.00
_cell.angle_gamma   90.00
#
_symmetry.space_group_name_H-M   'P 1'
#
loop_
_entity.id
_entity.type
_entity.pdbx_description
1 polymer ?
#
loop_
_entity_poly.entity_id
_entity_poly.type
_entity_poly.pdbx_seq_one_letter_code
_entity_poly.pdbx_strand_id
1 'polypeptide(L)' 'MRVLVVNPGSSSLKTSVVADGRAQADDGGPYDAAAVRFVHGGPDHTAPVRVDAKVLAALEPVSDLRRCTTRR' A
#
# COMPACT_ATOMS: atom_id res chain seq x y z
N MET A 1 9.68 4.02 15.60
CA MET A 1 8.39 3.82 14.90
C MET A 1 8.49 2.57 14.05
N ARG A 2 7.59 1.61 14.24
CA ARG A 2 7.51 0.35 13.47
C ARG A 2 6.38 0.47 12.45
N VAL A 3 6.71 0.35 11.17
CA VAL A 3 5.75 0.44 10.07
C VAL A 3 5.61 -0.91 9.40
N LEU A 4 4.39 -1.43 9.34
CA LEU A 4 4.06 -2.60 8.52
C LEU A 4 3.86 -2.14 7.07
N VAL A 5 4.78 -2.52 6.19
CA VAL A 5 4.65 -2.28 4.75
C VAL A 5 3.92 -3.46 4.13
N VAL A 6 2.80 -3.19 3.46
CA VAL A 6 1.95 -4.20 2.83
C VAL A 6 1.83 -3.95 1.33
N ASN A 7 1.99 -5.03 0.57
CA ASN A 7 1.79 -5.05 -0.87
C ASN A 7 0.78 -6.16 -1.21
N PRO A 8 -0.53 -5.82 -1.19
CA PRO A 8 -1.57 -6.76 -1.56
C PRO A 8 -1.57 -7.03 -3.08
N GLY A 9 -1.72 -8.29 -3.44
CA GLY A 9 -2.02 -8.76 -4.79
C GLY A 9 -3.31 -9.58 -4.78
N SER A 10 -3.75 -10.03 -5.96
CA SER A 10 -5.00 -10.80 -6.10
C SER A 10 -5.00 -12.15 -5.36
N SER A 11 -3.83 -12.78 -5.20
CA SER A 11 -3.67 -14.10 -4.58
C SER A 11 -2.56 -14.16 -3.53
N SER A 12 -1.96 -13.02 -3.18
CA SER A 12 -0.88 -12.97 -2.20
C SER A 12 -0.88 -11.65 -1.45
N LEU A 13 -0.32 -11.66 -0.25
CA LEU A 13 -0.02 -10.48 0.54
C LEU A 13 1.45 -10.57 0.93
N LYS A 14 2.24 -9.59 0.47
CA LYS A 14 3.65 -9.48 0.89
C LYS A 14 3.74 -8.44 2.00
N THR A 15 4.47 -8.77 3.06
CA THR A 15 4.68 -7.89 4.20
C THR A 15 6.17 -7.70 4.47
N SER A 16 6.52 -6.54 5.01
CA SER A 16 7.79 -6.31 5.70
C SER A 16 7.60 -5.32 6.84
N VAL A 17 8.40 -5.43 7.89
CA VAL A 17 8.44 -4.43 8.97
C VAL A 17 9.62 -3.52 8.71
N VAL A 18 9.38 -2.21 8.76
CA VAL A 18 10.43 -1.19 8.70
C VAL A 18 10.45 -0.42 10.01
N ALA A 19 11.62 -0.37 10.65
CA ALA A 19 11.88 0.51 11.78
C ALA A 19 13.28 1.11 11.64
N ASP A 20 13.40 2.38 12.05
CA ASP A 20 14.63 3.17 11.93
C ASP A 20 15.22 3.15 10.50
N GLY A 21 14.31 3.23 9.52
CA GLY A 21 14.63 3.25 8.09
C GLY A 21 15.14 1.92 7.52
N ARG A 22 15.07 0.82 8.27
CA ARG A 22 15.57 -0.49 7.85
C ARG A 22 14.53 -1.58 7.98
N ALA A 23 14.62 -2.58 7.11
CA ALA A 23 13.82 -3.79 7.24
C ALA A 23 14.22 -4.55 8.52
N GLN A 24 13.23 -5.05 9.24
CA GLN A 24 13.40 -5.85 10.44
C GLN A 24 12.57 -7.14 10.33
N ALA A 25 12.93 -8.13 11.14
CA ALA A 25 12.12 -9.34 11.28
C ALA A 25 10.73 -8.96 11.81
N ASP A 26 9.71 -9.60 11.23
CA ASP A 26 8.34 -9.48 11.69
C ASP A 26 8.15 -10.46 12.87
N ASP A 27 7.78 -9.91 14.03
CA ASP A 27 7.49 -10.64 15.27
C ASP A 27 6.00 -10.60 15.64
N GLY A 28 5.14 -10.07 14.76
CA GLY A 28 3.70 -9.96 14.99
C GLY A 28 3.23 -8.65 15.63
N GLY A 29 4.11 -7.68 15.88
CA GLY A 29 3.75 -6.33 16.32
C GLY A 29 3.90 -6.09 17.83
N PRO A 30 3.44 -4.93 18.36
CA PRO A 30 2.57 -3.93 17.73
C PRO A 30 3.26 -3.05 16.67
N TYR A 31 2.46 -2.49 15.76
CA TYR A 31 2.88 -1.53 14.74
C TYR A 31 2.28 -0.15 14.99
N ASP A 32 3.05 0.90 14.69
CA ASP A 32 2.61 2.29 14.84
C ASP A 32 1.83 2.78 13.61
N ALA A 33 2.09 2.19 12.43
CA ALA A 33 1.41 2.51 11.19
C ALA A 33 1.48 1.36 10.18
N ALA A 34 0.63 1.44 9.15
CA ALA A 34 0.72 0.60 7.97
C ALA A 34 0.94 1.46 6.71
N ALA A 35 1.83 1.02 5.84
CA ALA A 35 2.07 1.62 4.54
C ALA A 35 1.61 0.66 3.44
N VAL A 36 0.63 1.07 2.63
CA VAL A 36 0.07 0.24 1.56
C VAL A 36 0.65 0.66 0.22
N ARG A 37 1.16 -0.30 -0.55
CA ARG A 37 1.64 -0.05 -1.90
C ARG A 37 0.47 0.02 -2.87
N PHE A 38 0.20 1.22 -3.37
CA PHE A 38 -0.65 1.45 -4.54
C PHE A 38 0.21 1.46 -5.81
N VAL A 39 -0.34 0.98 -6.92
CA VAL A 39 0.42 0.97 -8.18
C VAL A 39 0.14 2.19 -9.05
N HIS A 40 -1.05 2.78 -8.95
CA HIS A 40 -1.37 4.05 -9.59
C HIS A 40 -2.10 4.94 -8.60
N GLY A 41 -1.61 6.17 -8.44
CA GLY A 41 -2.25 7.20 -7.61
C GLY A 41 -3.06 8.21 -8.43
N GLY A 42 -3.12 8.06 -9.75
CA GLY A 42 -3.59 9.12 -10.64
C GLY A 42 -2.63 10.31 -10.71
N PRO A 43 -3.05 11.42 -11.31
CA PRO A 43 -2.21 12.61 -11.47
C PRO A 43 -1.90 13.32 -10.14
N ASP A 44 -2.79 13.18 -9.15
CA ASP A 44 -2.77 13.99 -7.92
C ASP A 44 -1.98 13.34 -6.77
N HIS A 45 -1.62 12.05 -6.89
CA HIS A 45 -0.93 11.30 -5.84
C HIS A 45 0.35 10.64 -6.36
N THR A 46 1.40 11.46 -6.51
CA THR A 46 2.73 11.06 -6.99
C THR A 46 3.78 10.91 -5.87
N ALA A 47 3.39 11.21 -4.63
CA ALA A 47 4.21 11.10 -3.43
C ALA A 47 3.44 10.38 -2.30
N PRO A 48 4.11 9.91 -1.23
CA PRO A 48 3.43 9.32 -0.08
C PRO A 48 2.39 10.28 0.53
N VAL A 49 1.18 9.78 0.77
CA VAL A 49 0.07 10.54 1.34
C VAL A 49 -0.61 9.73 2.44
N ARG A 50 -1.14 10.41 3.47
CA ARG A 50 -2.00 9.75 4.46
C ARG A 50 -3.32 9.38 3.80
N VAL A 51 -3.71 8.13 3.94
CA VAL A 51 -4.97 7.65 3.40
C VAL A 51 -6.12 8.16 4.28
N ASP A 52 -7.00 8.94 3.68
CA ASP A 52 -8.26 9.40 4.25
C ASP A 52 -9.41 9.12 3.26
N ALA A 53 -10.63 9.52 3.63
CA ALA A 53 -11.81 9.32 2.77
C ALA A 53 -11.68 10.02 1.41
N LYS A 54 -10.99 11.16 1.34
CA LYS A 54 -10.80 11.92 0.10
C LYS A 54 -9.82 11.21 -0.83
N VAL A 55 -8.69 10.72 -0.28
CA VAL A 55 -7.71 9.92 -1.03
C VAL A 55 -8.35 8.64 -1.53
N LEU A 56 -9.15 7.96 -0.71
CA LEU A 56 -9.87 6.75 -1.15
C LEU A 56 -10.82 7.06 -2.33
N ALA A 57 -11.60 8.14 -2.24
CA ALA A 57 -12.48 8.55 -3.32
C ALA A 57 -11.72 8.94 -4.61
N ALA A 58 -10.51 9.49 -4.50
CA ALA A 58 -9.67 9.80 -5.65
C ALA A 58 -9.00 8.57 -6.27
N LEU A 59 -8.77 7.50 -5.48
CA LEU A 59 -8.16 6.25 -5.94
C LEU A 59 -9.16 5.33 -6.66
N GLU A 60 -10.45 5.39 -6.33
CA GLU A 60 -11.48 4.53 -6.92
C GLU A 60 -11.54 4.64 -8.46
N PRO A 61 -11.59 5.83 -9.09
CA PRO A 61 -11.68 5.97 -10.54
C PRO A 61 -10.42 5.52 -11.29
N VAL A 62 -9.25 5.54 -10.64
CA VAL A 62 -7.98 5.15 -11.26
C VAL A 62 -7.66 3.66 -11.10
N SER A 63 -8.50 2.90 -10.38
CA SER A 63 -8.39 1.45 -10.22
C SER A 63 -8.49 0.71 -11.57
N ASP A 64 -9.27 1.25 -12.51
CA ASP A 64 -9.45 0.70 -13.86
C ASP A 64 -8.19 0.78 -14.73
N LEU A 65 -7.32 1.79 -14.50
CA LEU A 65 -6.03 1.94 -15.20
C LEU A 65 -5.07 0.78 -14.92
N ARG A 66 -5.41 -0.08 -13.97
CA ARG A 66 -4.63 -1.26 -13.64
C ARG A 66 -5.49 -2.48 -13.33
N ARG A 67 -6.59 -2.66 -14.08
CA ARG A 67 -7.13 -4.01 -14.22
C ARG A 67 -6.08 -4.85 -14.94
N CYS A 68 -5.41 -5.72 -14.20
CA CYS A 68 -4.73 -6.87 -14.78
C CYS A 68 -5.82 -7.82 -15.30
N THR A 69 -6.40 -7.53 -16.46
CA THR A 69 -7.26 -8.50 -17.16
C THR A 69 -6.36 -9.54 -17.81
N THR A 70 -5.73 -10.39 -17.02
CA THR A 70 -5.45 -11.75 -17.47
C THR A 70 -6.73 -12.56 -17.26
N ARG A 71 -7.81 -12.21 -17.99
CA ARG A 71 -8.77 -13.24 -18.38
C ARG A 71 -8.08 -14.00 -19.49
N ARG A 72 -7.68 -15.24 -19.21
CA ARG A 72 -7.60 -16.24 -20.27
C ARG A 72 -9.00 -16.51 -20.78
#